data_AF-A0A3R5UE82-F1
#
_entry.id   AF-A0A3R5UE82-F1
#
_cell.length_a   1.000
_cell.length_b   1.000
_cell.length_c   1.000
_cell.angle_alpha   90.00
_cell.angle_beta   90.00
_cell.angle_gamma   90.00
#
_symmetry.space_group_name_H-M   'P 1'
#
loop_
_entity.id
_entity.type
_entity.pdbx_description
1 polymer ?
#
loop_
_entity_poly.entity_id
_entity_poly.type
_entity_poly.pdbx_seq_one_letter_code
_entity_poly.pdbx_strand_id
1 'polypeptide(L)' 'MIILVILFYITIVFFDQISLLKQGLKKDFYVSSALCFISFIIAVLITFNINLPSPAKPLEHLIKFILKL' A
#
# COMPACT_ATOMS: atom_id res chain seq x y z
N MET A 1 -4.71 -2.29 17.92
CA MET A 1 -4.31 -2.55 16.52
C MET A 1 -3.86 -1.29 15.80
N ILE A 2 -4.61 -0.18 15.83
CA ILE A 2 -4.24 1.05 15.10
C ILE A 2 -2.85 1.63 15.46
N ILE A 3 -2.46 1.59 16.74
CA ILE A 3 -1.15 2.06 17.20
C ILE A 3 -0.02 1.26 16.55
N LEU A 4 -0.17 -0.06 16.42
CA LEU A 4 0.81 -0.92 15.76
C LEU A 4 0.88 -0.61 14.26
N VAL A 5 -0.27 -0.40 13.61
CA VAL A 5 -0.31 0.02 12.20
C VAL A 5 0.46 1.32 12.00
N ILE A 6 0.19 2.34 12.81
CA ILE A 6 0.89 3.63 12.74
C ILE A 6 2.40 3.43 12.94
N LEU A 7 2.81 2.66 13.95
CA LEU A 7 4.23 2.42 14.24
C LEU A 7 4.95 1.75 13.06
N PHE A 8 4.35 0.71 12.47
CA PHE A 8 4.91 0.01 11.31
C PHE A 8 5.08 0.96 10.10
N TYR A 9 4.07 1.76 9.79
CA TYR A 9 4.17 2.69 8.66
C TYR A 9 5.17 3.82 8.90
N ILE A 10 5.34 4.30 10.13
CA ILE A 10 6.42 5.23 10.48
C ILE A 10 7.79 4.60 10.19
N THR A 11 7.98 3.34 10.57
CA THR A 11 9.22 2.59 10.27
C THR A 11 9.46 2.48 8.77
N ILE A 12 8.44 2.13 7.98
CA ILE A 12 8.53 2.05 6.51
C ILE A 12 8.96 3.40 5.92
N VAL A 13 8.30 4.49 6.32
CA VAL A 13 8.62 5.85 5.84
C VAL A 13 10.06 6.23 6.19
N PHE A 14 10.53 5.84 7.38
CA PHE A 14 11.87 6.18 7.84
C PHE A 14 12.97 5.42 7.07
N PHE A 15 12.74 4.16 6.72
CA PHE A 15 13.73 3.36 5.98
C PHE A 15 13.67 3.59 4.47
N ASP A 16 12.48 3.64 3.89
CA ASP A 16 12.31 3.72 2.43
C ASP A 16 12.33 5.17 1.95
N GLN A 17 11.33 5.97 2.35
CA GLN A 17 11.15 7.34 1.85
C GLN A 17 12.29 8.28 2.21
N ILE A 18 12.88 8.19 3.41
CA ILE A 18 14.05 9.00 3.76
C ILE A 18 15.28 8.56 2.95
N SER A 19 15.47 7.26 2.71
CA SER A 19 16.58 6.76 1.90
C SER A 19 16.47 7.23 0.45
N LEU A 20 15.29 7.15 -0.14
CA LEU A 20 14.99 7.63 -1.49
C LEU A 20 15.20 9.15 -1.63
N LEU A 21 14.79 9.92 -0.61
CA LEU A 21 15.01 11.36 -0.57
C LEU A 21 16.51 11.69 -0.53
N LYS A 22 17.29 10.96 0.29
CA LYS A 22 18.76 11.13 0.38
C LYS A 22 19.47 10.76 -0.91
N GLN A 23 18.95 9.79 -1.67
CA GLN A 23 19.49 9.37 -2.97
C GLN A 23 19.10 10.33 -4.12
N GLY A 24 18.24 11.32 -3.87
CA GLY A 24 17.80 12.28 -4.89
C GLY A 24 16.83 11.70 -5.92
N LEU A 25 16.34 10.48 -5.71
CA LEU A 25 15.43 9.76 -6.61
C LEU A 25 13.99 10.24 -6.43
N LYS A 26 13.71 11.47 -6.88
CA LYS A 26 12.43 12.14 -6.66
C LYS A 26 11.24 11.38 -7.26
N LYS A 27 11.40 10.78 -8.45
CA LYS A 27 10.31 10.04 -9.11
C LYS A 27 9.93 8.79 -8.32
N ASP A 28 10.93 8.02 -7.89
CA ASP A 28 10.73 6.80 -7.12
C ASP A 28 10.15 7.11 -5.73
N PHE A 29 10.61 8.21 -5.12
CA PHE A 29 10.02 8.74 -3.88
C PHE A 29 8.53 9.03 -4.03
N TYR A 30 8.10 9.73 -5.10
CA TYR A 30 6.68 10.04 -5.30
C TYR A 30 5.83 8.80 -5.50
N VAL A 31 6.29 7.84 -6.32
CA VAL A 31 5.56 6.60 -6.58
C VAL A 31 5.47 5.75 -5.31
N SER A 32 6.59 5.54 -4.61
CA SER A 32 6.62 4.77 -3.36
C SER A 32 5.76 5.44 -2.29
N SER A 33 5.87 6.76 -2.12
CA SER A 33 5.09 7.50 -1.12
C SER A 33 3.58 7.44 -1.40
N ALA A 34 3.16 7.51 -2.67
CA ALA A 34 1.76 7.35 -3.04
C ALA A 34 1.24 5.94 -2.73
N LEU A 35 1.99 4.90 -3.09
CA LEU A 35 1.66 3.51 -2.79
C LEU A 35 1.59 3.26 -1.27
N CYS A 36 2.57 3.76 -0.53
CA CYS A 36 2.63 3.67 0.93
C CYS A 36 1.41 4.34 1.58
N PHE A 37 1.02 5.52 1.10
CA PHE A 37 -0.16 6.22 1.59
C PHE A 37 -1.47 5.47 1.31
N ILE A 38 -1.63 4.92 0.10
CA ILE A 38 -2.80 4.09 -0.25
C ILE A 38 -2.85 2.85 0.65
N SER A 39 -1.72 2.18 0.85
CA SER A 39 -1.62 1.00 1.71
C SER A 39 -1.97 1.33 3.16
N PHE A 40 -1.50 2.47 3.66
CA PHE A 40 -1.84 2.96 5.00
C PHE A 40 -3.34 3.20 5.16
N ILE A 41 -3.99 3.87 4.19
CA ILE A 41 -5.44 4.08 4.20
C ILE A 41 -6.17 2.74 4.29
N ILE A 42 -5.80 1.75 3.46
CA ILE A 42 -6.41 0.42 3.49
C ILE A 42 -6.23 -0.23 4.87
N ALA A 43 -5.03 -0.19 5.44
CA ALA A 43 -4.75 -0.75 6.75
C ALA A 43 -5.57 -0.09 7.88
N VAL A 44 -5.75 1.23 7.81
CA VAL A 44 -6.60 2.00 8.73
C VAL A 44 -8.07 1.59 8.58
N LEU A 45 -8.59 1.53 7.35
CA LEU A 45 -9.96 1.11 7.06
C LEU A 45 -10.25 -0.31 7.60
N ILE A 46 -9.32 -1.26 7.39
CA ILE A 46 -9.41 -2.63 7.94
C ILE A 46 -9.46 -2.58 9.47
N THR A 47 -8.64 -1.74 10.11
CA THR A 47 -8.60 -1.61 11.57
C THR A 47 -9.92 -1.09 12.14
N PHE A 48 -10.63 -0.25 11.39
CA PHE A 48 -11.97 0.23 11.75
C PHE A 48 -13.09 -0.77 11.43
N ASN A 49 -12.77 -2.02 11.03
CA ASN A 49 -13.73 -3.04 10.60
C ASN A 49 -14.63 -2.56 9.43
N ILE A 50 -14.11 -1.67 8.58
CA ILE A 50 -14.80 -1.27 7.36
C ILE A 50 -14.68 -2.43 6.37
N ASN A 51 -15.83 -2.97 5.95
CA ASN A 51 -15.89 -4.05 4.97
C ASN A 51 -15.41 -3.56 3.60
N LEU A 52 -14.12 -3.73 3.32
CA LEU A 52 -13.58 -3.51 1.99
C LEU A 52 -14.05 -4.62 1.04
N PRO A 53 -14.51 -4.28 -0.18
CA PRO A 53 -14.86 -5.28 -1.17
C PRO A 53 -13.62 -6.12 -1.49
N SER A 54 -13.77 -7.44 -1.44
CA SER A 54 -12.64 -8.34 -1.71
C SER A 54 -12.12 -8.16 -3.14
N PRO A 55 -10.80 -7.97 -3.32
CA PRO A 55 -10.19 -7.86 -4.64
C PRO A 55 -10.17 -9.21 -5.38
N ALA A 56 -10.59 -10.31 -4.73
CA ALA A 56 -10.55 -11.65 -5.30
C ALA A 56 -11.36 -11.77 -6.59
N LYS A 57 -12.58 -11.20 -6.66
CA LYS A 57 -13.43 -11.29 -7.87
C LYS A 57 -12.82 -10.51 -9.06
N PRO A 58 -12.36 -9.26 -8.91
CA PRO A 58 -11.60 -8.57 -9.96
C PRO A 58 -10.34 -9.32 -10.40
N LEU A 59 -9.57 -9.85 -9.45
CA LEU A 59 -8.34 -10.61 -9.74
C LEU A 59 -8.65 -11.90 -10.50
N GLU A 60 -9.69 -12.63 -10.12
CA GLU A 60 -10.13 -13.83 -10.81
C GLU A 60 -10.51 -13.52 -12.27
N HIS A 61 -11.24 -12.41 -12.50
CA HIS A 61 -11.60 -11.99 -13.85
C HIS A 61 -10.37 -11.59 -14.67
N LEU A 62 -9.40 -10.90 -14.06
CA LEU A 62 -8.13 -10.56 -14.70
C LEU A 62 -7.33 -11.80 -15.09
N ILE A 63 -7.26 -12.79 -14.21
CA ILE A 63 -6.56 -14.06 -14.47
C ILE A 63 -7.24 -14.81 -15.60
N LYS A 64 -8.58 -14.94 -15.59
CA LYS A 64 -9.34 -15.56 -16.68
C LYS A 64 -9.12 -14.84 -18.01
N PHE A 65 -9.11 -13.50 -18.00
CA PHE A 65 -8.81 -12.69 -19.18
C PHE A 65 -7.40 -12.93 -19.73
N ILE A 66 -6.38 -12.96 -18.86
CA ILE A 66 -4.98 -13.21 -19.26
C ILE A 66 -4.80 -14.64 -19.78
N LEU A 67 -5.40 -15.62 -19.12
CA LEU A 67 -5.32 -17.04 -19.49
C LEU A 67 -6.26 -17.42 -20.65
N LYS A 68 -7.10 -16.48 -21.13
CA LYS A 68 -8.17 -16.74 -22.12
C LYS A 68 -9.04 -17.95 -21.76
N LEU A 69 -9.36 -18.10 -20.47
CA LEU A 69 -10.18 -19.18 -19.94
C LEU A 69 -11.67 -18.84 -19.93
#